data_AF-A0A8H5C2F9-F1
#
_entry.id   AF-A0A8H5C2F9-F1
#
_cell.length_a   1.000
_cell.length_b   1.000
_cell.length_c   1.000
_cell.angle_alpha   90.00
_cell.angle_beta   90.00
_cell.angle_gamma   90.00
#
_symmetry.space_group_name_H-M   'P 1'
#
loop_
_entity.id
_entity.type
_entity.pdbx_description
1 polymer ?
#
loop_
_entity_poly.entity_id
_entity_poly.type
_entity_poly.pdbx_seq_one_letter_code
_entity_poly.pdbx_strand_id
1 'polypeptide(L)'
;MRASNLKGYQIPGHAERLIANLFADDTTVFLNADDDFNILQQILDKWCIASKAKFNIAETEIIPIGSSTYRAKVIQTRKTQDDKQPLPEWLHIAVEGEAVRILGAWFGNNISEASVWEPTLEKIDTSLDCWNKSSPTMEGRRHIVQMVIGGMTQFLTQVQGMPEQIEKKVKKRIWNFVWAEKEKSPVNKETVHGPIEDGRRAVLDIEARKKAIDIMWMRSYLTFGEDRPLWAKVADALFALHSPRNVTEENVDKRIKLNPILQTWKTLPKRSTNTAAIDDLQRIIKTIKDFKIRQEGLAYSREILREMPIWLHGHANARICLLNRSAASKCLKKENHHNLRTVGQAEDLAAHLQEEEHEADSLCQCQQCIWISTTYQCLNPHACMTRAKALLDTLPPKWDPRQTQPEDHEPLHAPTSEEKDITVFDTRITVRGTLTDTFRIFTEGEDNESISVIPPYQGPAQEPTVIATDGSCIENGRETARVGAGIYFGNHDLRNKSMRLPKNMFKRITKATNRIKQSPLEQSNQTGEVVAAREAIELAPRDAILRYRHDFER
;
A
#
# COMPACT_ATOMS: atom_id res chain seq x y z
N MET A 1 -19.96 -15.33 21.73
CA MET A 1 -20.43 -14.39 20.67
C MET A 1 -20.33 -14.97 19.26
N ARG A 2 -19.18 -15.47 18.79
CA ARG A 2 -19.05 -16.02 17.42
C ARG A 2 -19.96 -17.21 17.08
N ALA A 3 -20.26 -18.06 18.07
CA ALA A 3 -21.21 -19.17 17.94
C ALA A 3 -22.69 -18.77 18.13
N SER A 4 -22.99 -17.47 18.27
CA SER A 4 -24.37 -17.01 18.47
C SER A 4 -25.09 -16.78 17.15
N ASN A 5 -26.42 -16.69 17.22
CA ASN A 5 -27.29 -16.39 16.08
C ASN A 5 -27.27 -14.90 15.67
N LEU A 6 -26.43 -14.07 16.29
CA LEU A 6 -26.25 -12.67 15.90
C LEU A 6 -25.59 -12.59 14.52
N LYS A 7 -26.16 -11.77 13.64
CA LYS A 7 -25.71 -11.55 12.26
C LYS A 7 -24.51 -10.63 12.18
N GLY A 8 -24.41 -9.61 13.03
CA GLY A 8 -23.33 -8.61 13.00
C GLY A 8 -23.14 -7.96 11.63
N TYR A 9 -21.92 -7.54 11.30
CA TYR A 9 -21.57 -6.95 10.01
C TYR A 9 -20.96 -7.99 9.06
N GLN A 10 -21.51 -8.06 7.85
CA GLN A 10 -20.92 -8.83 6.75
C GLN A 10 -20.02 -7.91 5.92
N ILE A 11 -18.73 -8.23 5.87
CA ILE A 11 -17.75 -7.44 5.12
C ILE A 11 -17.54 -8.12 3.76
N PRO A 12 -17.80 -7.43 2.63
CA PRO A 12 -17.58 -7.98 1.31
C PRO A 12 -16.14 -8.53 1.16
N GLY A 13 -16.00 -9.75 0.67
CA GLY A 13 -14.69 -10.40 0.49
C GLY A 13 -14.03 -10.91 1.78
N HIS A 14 -14.77 -10.97 2.89
CA HIS A 14 -14.32 -11.63 4.12
C HIS A 14 -15.31 -12.73 4.52
N ALA A 15 -14.78 -13.91 4.85
CA ALA A 15 -15.61 -15.07 5.20
C ALA A 15 -16.27 -14.92 6.56
N GLU A 16 -15.62 -14.25 7.51
CA GLU A 16 -16.14 -14.06 8.86
C GLU A 16 -16.99 -12.79 8.97
N ARG A 17 -18.07 -12.90 9.75
CA ARG A 17 -18.86 -11.75 10.17
C ARG A 17 -18.16 -11.02 11.32
N LEU A 18 -18.15 -9.70 11.27
CA LEU A 18 -17.66 -8.87 12.37
C LEU A 18 -18.78 -8.72 13.40
N ILE A 19 -18.61 -9.34 14.57
CA ILE A 19 -19.58 -9.29 15.68
C ILE A 19 -19.01 -8.53 16.87
N ALA A 20 -17.74 -8.76 17.21
CA ALA A 20 -17.13 -8.12 18.37
C ALA A 20 -15.65 -7.87 18.10
N ASN A 21 -15.17 -6.74 18.62
CA ASN A 21 -13.76 -6.39 18.72
C ASN A 21 -13.42 -6.16 20.20
N LEU A 22 -12.30 -6.70 20.64
CA LEU A 22 -11.87 -6.71 22.04
C LEU A 22 -10.46 -6.14 22.11
N PHE A 23 -10.23 -5.16 22.98
CA PHE A 23 -8.91 -4.64 23.28
C PHE A 23 -8.78 -4.47 24.78
N ALA A 24 -8.04 -5.38 25.43
CA ALA A 24 -8.04 -5.53 26.88
C ALA A 24 -9.48 -5.69 27.43
N ASP A 25 -9.95 -4.76 28.26
CA ASP A 25 -11.29 -4.69 28.82
C ASP A 25 -12.31 -3.99 27.91
N ASP A 26 -11.85 -3.11 27.02
CA ASP A 26 -12.70 -2.42 26.06
C ASP A 26 -13.29 -3.40 25.04
N THR A 27 -14.63 -3.46 25.01
CA THR A 27 -15.39 -4.36 24.13
C THR A 27 -16.32 -3.55 23.22
N THR A 28 -16.16 -3.69 21.92
CA THR A 28 -17.08 -3.12 20.92
C THR A 28 -17.85 -4.24 20.24
N VAL A 29 -19.19 -4.15 20.24
CA VAL A 29 -20.07 -5.11 19.58
C VAL A 29 -20.76 -4.47 18.38
N PHE A 30 -20.77 -5.18 17.25
CA PHE A 30 -21.39 -4.76 15.99
C PHE A 30 -22.66 -5.57 15.79
N LEU A 31 -23.81 -4.89 15.73
CA LEU A 31 -25.12 -5.50 15.58
C LEU A 31 -25.76 -5.11 14.25
N ASN A 32 -26.39 -6.08 13.60
CA ASN A 32 -27.30 -5.82 12.50
C ASN A 32 -28.62 -5.23 13.02
N ALA A 33 -29.36 -4.51 12.19
CA ALA A 33 -30.69 -3.99 12.56
C ALA A 33 -31.68 -5.10 12.98
N ASP A 34 -31.53 -6.31 12.42
CA ASP A 34 -32.38 -7.47 12.75
C ASP A 34 -31.95 -8.19 14.04
N ASP A 35 -30.75 -7.91 14.56
CA ASP A 35 -30.21 -8.58 15.75
C ASP A 35 -30.99 -8.18 17.00
N ASP A 36 -31.21 -9.15 17.89
CA ASP A 36 -31.90 -8.91 19.16
C ASP A 36 -30.88 -8.58 20.26
N PHE A 37 -31.01 -7.39 20.82
CA PHE A 37 -30.19 -6.92 21.93
C PHE A 37 -30.33 -7.82 23.17
N ASN A 38 -31.50 -8.43 23.41
CA ASN A 38 -31.68 -9.34 24.55
C ASN A 38 -30.84 -10.61 24.41
N ILE A 39 -30.66 -11.12 23.19
CA ILE A 39 -29.78 -12.26 22.93
C ILE A 39 -28.32 -11.88 23.25
N LEU A 40 -27.90 -10.68 22.85
CA LEU A 40 -26.59 -10.16 23.22
C LEU A 40 -26.45 -10.08 24.75
N GLN A 41 -27.42 -9.47 25.44
CA GLN A 41 -27.41 -9.32 26.89
C GLN A 41 -27.30 -10.68 27.60
N GLN A 42 -28.06 -11.69 27.18
CA GLN A 42 -27.98 -13.05 27.74
C GLN A 42 -26.58 -13.67 27.55
N ILE A 43 -25.94 -13.43 26.40
CA ILE A 43 -24.58 -13.91 26.13
C ILE A 43 -23.58 -13.19 27.06
N LEU A 44 -23.71 -11.87 27.20
CA LEU A 44 -22.85 -11.06 28.07
C LEU A 44 -23.05 -11.46 29.54
N ASP A 45 -24.28 -11.64 30.00
CA ASP A 45 -24.60 -12.05 31.37
C ASP A 45 -24.04 -13.44 31.69
N LYS A 46 -24.19 -14.40 30.78
CA LYS A 46 -23.60 -15.73 30.92
C LYS A 46 -22.09 -15.66 31.02
N TRP A 47 -21.46 -14.79 30.22
CA TRP A 47 -20.02 -14.56 30.29
C TRP A 47 -19.62 -13.91 31.62
N CYS A 48 -20.34 -12.89 32.08
CA CYS A 48 -20.11 -12.23 33.38
C CYS A 48 -20.22 -13.22 34.55
N ILE A 49 -21.21 -14.12 34.53
CA ILE A 49 -21.37 -15.17 35.55
C ILE A 49 -20.16 -16.11 35.54
N ALA A 50 -19.69 -16.51 34.35
CA ALA A 50 -18.56 -17.44 34.21
C ALA A 50 -17.22 -16.79 34.57
N SER A 51 -16.99 -15.55 34.15
CA SER A 51 -15.74 -14.81 34.36
C SER A 51 -15.66 -14.13 35.73
N LYS A 52 -16.81 -13.94 36.41
CA LYS A 52 -17.00 -13.09 37.59
C LYS A 52 -16.68 -11.61 37.34
N ALA A 53 -16.54 -11.20 36.08
CA ALA A 53 -16.40 -9.79 35.69
C ALA A 53 -17.78 -9.14 35.50
N LYS A 54 -17.83 -7.81 35.50
CA LYS A 54 -19.06 -7.04 35.27
C LYS A 54 -18.76 -5.88 34.30
N PHE A 55 -19.58 -5.74 33.26
CA PHE A 55 -19.48 -4.60 32.37
C PHE A 55 -19.83 -3.30 33.10
N ASN A 56 -19.09 -2.24 32.81
CA ASN A 56 -19.39 -0.92 33.33
C ASN A 56 -20.58 -0.33 32.54
N ILE A 57 -21.76 -0.46 33.14
CA ILE A 57 -23.03 -0.02 32.54
C ILE A 57 -23.02 1.49 32.24
N ALA A 58 -22.38 2.29 33.10
CA ALA A 58 -22.33 3.74 32.95
C ALA A 58 -21.48 4.21 31.76
N GLU A 59 -20.56 3.35 31.29
CA GLU A 59 -19.67 3.64 30.16
C GLU A 59 -20.13 2.93 28.87
N THR A 60 -21.26 2.21 28.91
CA THR A 60 -21.79 1.53 27.73
C THR A 60 -22.56 2.53 26.87
N GLU A 61 -22.15 2.68 25.62
CA GLU A 61 -22.77 3.61 24.67
C GLU A 61 -23.18 2.92 23.38
N ILE A 62 -24.30 3.36 22.78
CA ILE A 62 -24.76 2.92 21.46
C ILE A 62 -24.57 4.04 20.44
N ILE A 63 -23.94 3.71 19.32
CA ILE A 63 -23.86 4.57 18.14
C ILE A 63 -24.74 3.98 17.03
N PRO A 64 -25.90 4.57 16.72
CA PRO A 64 -26.74 4.10 15.63
C PRO A 64 -26.10 4.43 14.27
N ILE A 65 -25.93 3.43 13.41
CA ILE A 65 -25.35 3.56 12.08
C ILE A 65 -26.44 3.28 11.03
N GLY A 66 -26.60 4.17 10.05
CA GLY A 66 -27.60 4.01 9.00
C GLY A 66 -28.00 5.34 8.36
N SER A 67 -29.15 5.36 7.68
CA SER A 67 -29.69 6.61 7.14
C SER A 67 -30.04 7.60 8.25
N SER A 68 -30.09 8.89 7.94
CA SER A 68 -30.51 9.90 8.92
C SER A 68 -31.92 9.65 9.46
N THR A 69 -32.82 9.10 8.64
CA THR A 69 -34.17 8.72 9.06
C THR A 69 -34.16 7.55 10.03
N TYR A 70 -33.32 6.53 9.78
CA TYR A 70 -33.16 5.39 10.67
C TYR A 70 -32.61 5.83 12.03
N ARG A 71 -31.52 6.61 12.04
CA ARG A 71 -30.89 7.11 13.27
C ARG A 71 -31.87 7.93 14.10
N ALA A 72 -32.61 8.86 13.48
CA ALA A 72 -33.63 9.65 14.17
C ALA A 72 -34.72 8.76 14.79
N LYS A 73 -35.18 7.74 14.07
CA LYS A 73 -36.17 6.77 14.58
C LYS A 73 -35.64 5.97 15.77
N VAL A 74 -34.40 5.47 15.71
CA VAL A 74 -33.77 4.74 16.83
C VAL A 74 -33.61 5.66 18.04
N ILE A 75 -33.16 6.90 17.86
CA ILE A 75 -33.02 7.86 18.97
C ILE A 75 -34.38 8.15 19.62
N GLN A 76 -35.43 8.36 18.83
CA GLN A 76 -36.75 8.70 19.33
C GLN A 76 -37.48 7.51 19.98
N THR A 77 -37.42 6.34 19.36
CA THR A 77 -38.22 5.17 19.77
C THR A 77 -37.44 4.18 20.61
N ARG A 78 -36.10 4.31 20.66
CA ARG A 78 -35.16 3.33 21.20
C ARG A 78 -35.27 1.94 20.55
N LYS A 79 -35.93 1.80 19.41
CA LYS A 79 -36.12 0.52 18.72
C LYS A 79 -35.27 0.43 17.46
N THR A 80 -34.64 -0.73 17.26
CA THR A 80 -33.89 -1.02 16.02
C THR A 80 -34.81 -1.32 14.84
N GLN A 81 -35.99 -1.91 15.10
CA GLN A 81 -37.09 -2.13 14.15
C GLN A 81 -38.44 -2.04 14.87
N ASP A 82 -39.54 -1.88 14.13
CA ASP A 82 -40.87 -1.64 14.72
C ASP A 82 -41.36 -2.79 15.60
N ASP A 83 -41.02 -4.03 15.22
CA ASP A 83 -41.36 -5.28 15.89
C ASP A 83 -40.42 -5.65 17.04
N LYS A 84 -39.31 -4.93 17.22
CA LYS A 84 -38.32 -5.20 18.27
C LYS A 84 -38.65 -4.45 19.57
N GLN A 85 -38.16 -5.02 20.67
CA GLN A 85 -38.24 -4.38 21.98
C GLN A 85 -37.35 -3.12 22.02
N PRO A 86 -37.75 -2.07 22.75
CA PRO A 86 -36.92 -0.90 22.92
C PRO A 86 -35.64 -1.24 23.70
N LEU A 87 -34.54 -0.58 23.34
CA LEU A 87 -33.26 -0.65 24.04
C LEU A 87 -33.44 -0.13 25.48
N PRO A 88 -32.79 -0.76 26.47
CA PRO A 88 -32.99 -0.43 27.88
C PRO A 88 -32.74 1.04 28.19
N GLU A 89 -33.59 1.70 28.99
CA GLU A 89 -33.51 3.16 29.22
C GLU A 89 -32.17 3.65 29.77
N TRP A 90 -31.50 2.83 30.58
CA TRP A 90 -30.19 3.16 31.18
C TRP A 90 -29.06 3.28 30.16
N LEU A 91 -29.25 2.81 28.92
CA LEU A 91 -28.22 2.79 27.90
C LEU A 91 -28.18 4.10 27.13
N HIS A 92 -27.03 4.75 27.09
CA HIS A 92 -26.86 5.97 26.33
C HIS A 92 -26.87 5.69 24.82
N ILE A 93 -27.62 6.49 24.05
CA ILE A 93 -27.65 6.42 22.58
C ILE A 93 -27.14 7.75 22.05
N ALA A 94 -25.98 7.72 21.39
CA ALA A 94 -25.34 8.91 20.85
C ALA A 94 -26.22 9.60 19.81
N VAL A 95 -26.43 10.90 19.98
CA VAL A 95 -27.23 11.73 19.06
C VAL A 95 -26.37 12.31 17.92
N GLU A 96 -27.00 12.97 16.95
CA GLU A 96 -26.26 13.68 15.89
C GLU A 96 -25.37 14.78 16.49
N GLY A 97 -24.12 14.85 16.05
CA GLY A 97 -23.11 15.80 16.51
C GLY A 97 -22.38 15.38 17.79
N GLU A 98 -22.83 14.32 18.45
CA GLU A 98 -22.21 13.81 19.68
C GLU A 98 -21.06 12.86 19.38
N ALA A 99 -19.94 13.06 20.08
CA ALA A 99 -18.72 12.27 19.91
C ALA A 99 -18.50 11.34 21.11
N VAL A 100 -18.40 10.05 20.81
CA VAL A 100 -18.16 8.96 21.75
C VAL A 100 -16.72 8.49 21.63
N ARG A 101 -16.04 8.32 22.76
CA ARG A 101 -14.63 7.93 22.76
C ARG A 101 -14.48 6.41 22.84
N ILE A 102 -13.85 5.80 21.83
CA ILE A 102 -13.57 4.37 21.76
C ILE A 102 -12.08 4.18 21.45
N LEU A 103 -11.34 3.48 22.32
CA LEU A 103 -9.89 3.22 22.19
C LEU A 103 -9.05 4.49 21.95
N GLY A 104 -9.47 5.61 22.51
CA GLY A 104 -8.78 6.89 22.36
C GLY A 104 -9.14 7.71 21.11
N ALA A 105 -9.93 7.16 20.19
CA ALA A 105 -10.49 7.87 19.04
C ALA A 105 -11.96 8.25 19.25
N TRP A 106 -12.45 9.20 18.47
CA TRP A 106 -13.78 9.77 18.63
C TRP A 106 -14.70 9.37 17.49
N PHE A 107 -15.80 8.70 17.81
CA PHE A 107 -16.78 8.20 16.86
C PHE A 107 -18.10 8.90 17.06
N GLY A 108 -18.85 9.09 15.98
CA GLY A 108 -20.15 9.71 16.06
C GLY A 108 -20.64 10.15 14.70
N ASN A 109 -21.90 10.54 14.69
CA ASN A 109 -22.61 10.95 13.50
C ASN A 109 -22.48 12.47 13.32
N ASN A 110 -21.99 12.96 12.18
CA ASN A 110 -21.83 14.41 11.92
C ASN A 110 -21.00 15.16 12.99
N ILE A 111 -19.99 14.50 13.55
CA ILE A 111 -19.07 15.12 14.52
C ILE A 111 -18.15 16.12 13.86
N SER A 112 -17.81 17.19 14.58
CA SER A 112 -16.81 18.16 14.11
C SER A 112 -15.41 17.57 14.26
N GLU A 113 -14.71 17.35 13.14
CA GLU A 113 -13.32 16.88 13.16
C GLU A 113 -12.39 17.83 13.92
N ALA A 114 -12.71 19.13 13.98
CA ALA A 114 -11.89 20.10 14.69
C ALA A 114 -12.05 20.01 16.21
N SER A 115 -13.27 19.75 16.72
CA SER A 115 -13.53 19.69 18.16
C SER A 115 -12.88 18.46 18.80
N VAL A 116 -12.76 17.37 18.04
CA VAL A 116 -12.01 16.16 18.43
C VAL A 116 -10.55 16.47 18.83
N TRP A 117 -9.95 17.51 18.24
CA TRP A 117 -8.56 17.90 18.52
C TRP A 117 -8.40 18.86 19.70
N GLU A 118 -9.48 19.50 20.19
CA GLU A 118 -9.41 20.53 21.23
C GLU A 118 -8.77 20.01 22.53
N PRO A 119 -9.17 18.85 23.09
CA PRO A 119 -8.56 18.35 24.32
C PRO A 119 -7.05 18.04 24.17
N THR A 120 -6.63 17.66 22.97
CA THR A 120 -5.21 17.40 22.67
C THR A 120 -4.43 18.71 22.58
N LEU A 121 -4.99 19.74 21.94
CA LEU A 121 -4.37 21.05 21.85
C LEU A 121 -4.22 21.71 23.22
N GLU A 122 -5.22 21.61 24.10
CA GLU A 122 -5.16 22.13 25.47
C GLU A 122 -4.10 21.43 26.32
N LYS A 123 -3.96 20.11 26.19
CA LYS A 123 -2.89 19.34 26.85
C LYS A 123 -1.51 19.73 26.36
N ILE A 124 -1.37 19.97 25.04
CA ILE A 124 -0.13 20.50 24.47
C ILE A 124 0.19 21.85 25.08
N ASP A 125 -0.76 22.79 25.08
CA ASP A 125 -0.56 24.15 25.60
C ASP A 125 -0.15 24.12 27.08
N THR A 126 -0.89 23.36 27.90
CA THR A 126 -0.59 23.17 29.34
C THR A 126 0.83 22.61 29.55
N SER A 127 1.24 21.64 28.74
CA SER A 127 2.56 21.03 28.86
C SER A 127 3.67 21.98 28.43
N LEU A 128 3.50 22.69 27.31
CA LEU A 128 4.46 23.68 26.82
C LEU A 128 4.63 24.84 27.80
N ASP A 129 3.55 25.32 28.42
CA ASP A 129 3.59 26.36 29.44
C ASP A 129 4.37 25.90 30.68
N CYS A 130 4.18 24.65 31.10
CA CYS A 130 4.95 24.06 32.19
C CYS A 130 6.45 24.02 31.86
N TRP A 131 6.80 23.54 30.67
CA TRP A 131 8.20 23.48 30.22
C TRP A 131 8.83 24.86 30.05
N ASN A 132 8.08 25.85 29.59
CA ASN A 132 8.57 27.22 29.43
C ASN A 132 9.05 27.84 30.76
N LYS A 133 8.49 27.44 31.91
CA LYS A 133 8.96 27.89 33.24
C LYS A 133 10.42 27.53 33.53
N SER A 134 10.92 26.45 32.92
CA SER A 134 12.33 26.03 33.06
C SER A 134 13.31 26.80 32.17
N SER A 135 12.83 27.72 31.33
CA SER A 135 13.65 28.48 30.36
C SER A 135 14.57 27.61 29.50
N PRO A 136 14.03 26.61 28.77
CA PRO A 136 14.84 25.65 28.03
C PRO A 136 15.67 26.32 26.92
N THR A 137 16.87 25.78 26.69
CA THR A 137 17.72 26.14 25.55
C THR A 137 17.05 25.79 24.22
N MET A 138 17.61 26.25 23.09
CA MET A 138 17.08 25.89 21.77
C MET A 138 17.05 24.37 21.52
N GLU A 139 18.09 23.65 21.95
CA GLU A 139 18.11 22.19 21.86
C GLU A 139 17.08 21.55 22.82
N GLY A 140 16.95 22.09 24.04
CA GLY A 140 15.90 21.65 24.96
C GLY A 140 14.50 21.82 24.35
N ARG A 141 14.23 22.98 23.73
CA ARG A 141 12.96 23.27 23.05
C ARG A 141 12.69 22.31 21.91
N ARG A 142 13.71 21.98 21.11
CA ARG A 142 13.60 20.96 20.05
C ARG A 142 13.17 19.60 20.59
N HIS A 143 13.85 19.12 21.65
CA HIS A 143 13.51 17.84 22.28
C HIS A 143 12.10 17.85 22.87
N ILE A 144 11.71 18.93 23.54
CA ILE A 144 10.37 19.09 24.12
C ILE A 144 9.30 19.08 23.02
N VAL A 145 9.52 19.78 21.90
CA VAL A 145 8.61 19.73 20.75
C VAL A 145 8.44 18.30 20.25
N GLN A 146 9.52 17.54 20.09
CA GLN A 146 9.45 16.17 19.63
C GLN A 146 8.71 15.26 20.62
N MET A 147 8.99 15.39 21.92
CA MET A 147 8.39 14.58 22.97
C MET A 147 6.91 14.91 23.19
N VAL A 148 6.58 16.19 23.40
CA VAL A 148 5.23 16.65 23.76
C VAL A 148 4.35 16.73 22.53
N ILE A 149 4.69 17.62 21.59
CA ILE A 149 3.85 17.84 20.41
C ILE A 149 3.88 16.61 19.51
N GLY A 150 5.06 16.06 19.25
CA GLY A 150 5.20 14.85 18.47
C GLY A 150 4.45 13.66 19.09
N GLY A 151 4.65 13.40 20.39
CA GLY A 151 4.00 12.28 21.08
C GLY A 151 2.47 12.42 21.15
N MET A 152 1.96 13.60 21.53
CA MET A 152 0.52 13.81 21.72
C MET A 152 -0.28 13.84 20.41
N THR A 153 0.33 14.28 19.30
CA THR A 153 -0.38 14.40 18.01
C THR A 153 -0.34 13.12 17.17
N GLN A 154 0.66 12.24 17.37
CA GLN A 154 0.92 11.10 16.48
C GLN A 154 -0.25 10.12 16.41
N PHE A 155 -0.77 9.67 17.56
CA PHE A 155 -1.85 8.69 17.61
C PHE A 155 -3.13 9.19 16.94
N LEU A 156 -3.59 10.39 17.30
CA LEU A 156 -4.84 10.94 16.77
C LEU A 156 -4.73 11.24 15.27
N THR A 157 -3.54 11.68 14.80
CA THR A 157 -3.26 11.83 13.36
C THR A 157 -3.38 10.50 12.63
N GLN A 158 -2.90 9.41 13.24
CA GLN A 158 -2.95 8.08 12.62
C GLN A 158 -4.38 7.53 12.57
N VAL A 159 -5.23 7.77 13.56
CA VAL A 159 -6.55 7.15 13.61
C VAL A 159 -7.63 7.99 12.90
N GLN A 160 -7.58 9.32 13.02
CA GLN A 160 -8.64 10.22 12.51
C GLN A 160 -8.12 11.28 11.53
N GLY A 161 -6.83 11.26 11.20
CA GLY A 161 -6.21 12.29 10.39
C GLY A 161 -6.05 13.62 11.14
N MET A 162 -5.34 14.55 10.51
CA MET A 162 -5.15 15.90 11.02
C MET A 162 -5.69 16.93 10.01
N PRO A 163 -6.84 17.57 10.29
CA PRO A 163 -7.39 18.61 9.42
C PRO A 163 -6.41 19.77 9.23
N GLU A 164 -6.49 20.46 8.08
CA GLU A 164 -5.55 21.53 7.72
C GLU A 164 -5.56 22.68 8.75
N GLN A 165 -6.73 23.01 9.31
CA GLN A 165 -6.81 24.01 10.37
C GLN A 165 -6.06 23.59 11.65
N ILE A 166 -6.09 22.30 12.01
CA ILE A 166 -5.38 21.79 13.18
C ILE A 166 -3.88 21.75 12.90
N GLU A 167 -3.48 21.31 11.70
CA GLU A 167 -2.08 21.31 11.27
C GLU A 167 -1.46 22.71 11.38
N LYS A 168 -2.17 23.75 10.92
CA LYS A 168 -1.75 25.16 11.06
C LYS A 168 -1.64 25.58 12.52
N LYS A 169 -2.61 25.20 13.37
CA LYS A 169 -2.60 25.50 14.81
C LYS A 169 -1.41 24.84 15.54
N VAL A 170 -1.08 23.59 15.20
CA VAL A 170 0.07 22.87 15.79
C VAL A 170 1.39 23.46 15.29
N LYS A 171 1.52 23.73 13.97
CA LYS A 171 2.70 24.41 13.41
C LYS A 171 2.97 25.75 14.08
N LYS A 172 1.92 26.55 14.34
CA LYS A 172 2.06 27.83 15.06
C LYS A 172 2.58 27.64 16.49
N ARG A 173 2.09 26.63 17.22
CA ARG A 173 2.56 26.29 18.58
C ARG A 173 4.04 25.89 18.59
N ILE A 174 4.45 25.02 17.66
CA ILE A 174 5.87 24.64 17.49
C ILE A 174 6.71 25.89 17.27
N TRP A 175 6.29 26.76 16.35
CA TRP A 175 7.03 27.96 16.01
C TRP A 175 7.18 28.92 17.19
N ASN A 176 6.09 29.23 17.88
CA ASN A 176 6.09 30.12 19.02
C ASN A 176 6.94 29.57 20.17
N PHE A 177 6.84 28.26 20.43
CA PHE A 177 7.59 27.61 21.49
C PHE A 177 9.09 27.54 21.19
N VAL A 178 9.49 27.20 19.96
CA VAL A 178 10.91 27.13 19.58
C VAL A 178 11.58 28.50 19.68
N TRP A 179 10.88 29.57 19.30
CA TRP A 179 11.43 30.93 19.29
C TRP A 179 11.16 31.75 20.55
N ALA A 180 10.60 31.15 21.60
CA ALA A 180 10.23 31.83 22.84
C ALA A 180 9.44 33.13 22.59
N GLU A 181 8.46 33.06 21.69
CA GLU A 181 7.56 34.17 21.32
C GLU A 181 8.25 35.42 20.72
N LYS A 182 9.49 35.31 20.24
CA LYS A 182 10.13 36.39 19.48
C LYS A 182 9.33 36.68 18.19
N GLU A 183 9.04 37.96 17.93
CA GLU A 183 8.23 38.41 16.79
C GLU A 183 8.76 37.96 15.42
N LYS A 184 10.09 37.78 15.30
CA LYS A 184 10.74 37.34 14.06
C LYS A 184 11.59 36.11 14.30
N SER A 185 11.35 35.08 13.49
CA SER A 185 12.29 33.97 13.41
C SER A 185 13.56 34.43 12.70
N PRO A 186 14.73 34.19 13.28
CA PRO A 186 16.01 34.49 12.64
C PRO A 186 16.35 33.51 11.51
N VAL A 187 15.61 32.41 11.36
CA VAL A 187 15.96 31.30 10.45
C VAL A 187 14.75 30.87 9.59
N ASN A 188 15.01 30.51 8.33
CA ASN A 188 13.99 29.98 7.41
C ASN A 188 13.53 28.55 7.79
N LYS A 189 12.42 28.10 7.20
CA LYS A 189 11.79 26.81 7.56
C LYS A 189 12.67 25.62 7.20
N GLU A 190 13.33 25.66 6.05
CA GLU A 190 14.17 24.59 5.52
C GLU A 190 15.35 24.29 6.46
N THR A 191 15.93 25.34 7.04
CA THR A 191 17.05 25.25 7.99
C THR A 191 16.57 24.81 9.38
N VAL A 192 15.34 25.14 9.76
CA VAL A 192 14.77 24.72 11.06
C VAL A 192 14.49 23.21 11.08
N HIS A 193 13.97 22.66 9.99
CA HIS A 193 13.56 21.25 9.92
C HIS A 193 14.65 20.28 9.45
N GLY A 194 15.69 20.77 8.75
CA GLY A 194 16.68 19.89 8.15
C GLY A 194 17.65 19.22 9.15
N PRO A 195 18.43 18.23 8.68
CA PRO A 195 19.27 17.34 9.49
C PRO A 195 20.39 18.04 10.26
N ILE A 196 20.75 17.55 11.45
CA ILE A 196 21.77 18.15 12.32
C ILE A 196 23.15 18.10 11.65
N GLU A 197 23.38 17.06 10.86
CA GLU A 197 24.59 16.79 10.10
C GLU A 197 24.92 17.93 9.11
N ASP A 198 23.89 18.59 8.58
CA ASP A 198 24.01 19.76 7.69
C ASP A 198 24.19 21.08 8.46
N GLY A 199 24.41 21.04 9.77
CA GLY A 199 24.42 22.21 10.64
C GLY A 199 23.05 22.85 10.87
N ARG A 200 21.97 22.11 10.58
CA ARG A 200 20.57 22.54 10.76
C ARG A 200 20.04 22.11 12.13
N ARG A 201 18.74 22.29 12.38
CA ARG A 201 18.15 22.14 13.71
C ARG A 201 17.27 20.93 13.93
N ALA A 202 16.89 20.16 12.91
CA ALA A 202 16.05 18.97 13.02
C ALA A 202 14.82 19.14 13.94
N VAL A 203 14.17 20.31 13.89
CA VAL A 203 12.91 20.56 14.59
C VAL A 203 11.80 19.80 13.87
N LEU A 204 10.90 19.23 14.64
CA LEU A 204 9.74 18.49 14.14
C LEU A 204 9.00 19.24 13.02
N ASP A 205 8.96 18.63 11.84
CA ASP A 205 8.04 18.98 10.76
C ASP A 205 6.76 18.11 10.86
N ILE A 206 5.67 18.72 11.33
CA ILE A 206 4.35 18.06 11.44
C ILE A 206 3.78 17.70 10.07
N GLU A 207 4.07 18.46 9.03
CA GLU A 207 3.58 18.16 7.68
C GLU A 207 4.28 16.92 7.13
N ALA A 208 5.60 16.86 7.27
CA ALA A 208 6.37 15.67 6.89
C ALA A 208 5.92 14.44 7.70
N ARG A 209 5.67 14.59 9.00
CA ARG A 209 5.16 13.50 9.85
C ARG A 209 3.77 13.02 9.42
N LYS A 210 2.84 13.92 9.16
CA LYS A 210 1.50 13.59 8.64
C LYS A 210 1.61 12.81 7.33
N LYS A 211 2.43 13.29 6.38
CA LYS A 211 2.67 12.58 5.12
C LYS A 211 3.29 11.20 5.33
N ALA A 212 4.21 11.05 6.29
CA ALA A 212 4.78 9.75 6.62
C ALA A 212 3.74 8.79 7.20
N ILE A 213 2.82 9.27 8.05
CA ILE A 213 1.69 8.49 8.55
C ILE A 213 0.78 8.05 7.39
N ASP A 214 0.50 8.96 6.45
CA ASP A 214 -0.30 8.65 5.26
C ASP A 214 0.37 7.57 4.38
N ILE A 215 1.69 7.62 4.23
CA ILE A 215 2.47 6.55 3.55
C ILE A 215 2.34 5.22 4.30
N MET A 216 2.39 5.22 5.62
CA MET A 216 2.24 3.99 6.41
C MET A 216 0.82 3.39 6.29
N TRP A 217 -0.21 4.25 6.24
CA TRP A 217 -1.56 3.84 5.89
C TRP A 217 -1.63 3.23 4.49
N MET A 218 -0.96 3.84 3.52
CA MET A 218 -0.89 3.33 2.15
C MET A 218 -0.22 1.95 2.09
N ARG A 219 0.89 1.76 2.82
CA ARG A 219 1.57 0.47 2.93
C ARG A 219 0.63 -0.60 3.49
N SER A 220 -0.12 -0.28 4.53
CA SER A 220 -1.10 -1.19 5.13
C SER A 220 -2.27 -1.49 4.17
N TYR A 221 -2.74 -0.51 3.39
CA TYR A 221 -3.78 -0.71 2.37
C TYR A 221 -3.34 -1.65 1.24
N LEU A 222 -2.07 -1.53 0.79
CA LEU A 222 -1.45 -2.36 -0.24
C LEU A 222 -0.88 -3.66 0.31
N THR A 223 -1.19 -4.03 1.55
CA THR A 223 -0.90 -5.37 2.05
C THR A 223 -1.90 -6.34 1.43
N PHE A 224 -1.42 -7.40 0.78
CA PHE A 224 -2.20 -8.46 0.16
C PHE A 224 -1.85 -9.80 0.81
N GLY A 225 -2.71 -10.81 0.65
CA GLY A 225 -2.55 -12.12 1.30
C GLY A 225 -3.27 -12.23 2.65
N GLU A 226 -2.81 -13.17 3.50
CA GLU A 226 -3.45 -13.52 4.78
C GLU A 226 -3.41 -12.36 5.80
N ASP A 227 -2.32 -11.59 5.79
CA ASP A 227 -2.10 -10.45 6.68
C ASP A 227 -2.86 -9.18 6.25
N ARG A 228 -3.69 -9.26 5.20
CA ARG A 228 -4.42 -8.11 4.68
C ARG A 228 -5.41 -7.58 5.72
N PRO A 229 -5.27 -6.31 6.16
CA PRO A 229 -6.08 -5.78 7.23
C PRO A 229 -7.55 -5.64 6.81
N LEU A 230 -8.45 -5.91 7.76
CA LEU A 230 -9.89 -5.94 7.51
C LEU A 230 -10.43 -4.60 6.96
N TRP A 231 -9.91 -3.48 7.47
CA TRP A 231 -10.33 -2.15 7.03
C TRP A 231 -9.99 -1.89 5.55
N ALA A 232 -8.93 -2.51 5.00
CA ALA A 232 -8.58 -2.36 3.59
C ALA A 232 -9.62 -3.03 2.68
N LYS A 233 -10.21 -4.15 3.12
CA LYS A 233 -11.34 -4.81 2.42
C LYS A 233 -12.60 -3.95 2.44
N VAL A 234 -12.86 -3.28 3.57
CA VAL A 234 -13.94 -2.28 3.68
C VAL A 234 -13.67 -1.10 2.73
N ALA A 235 -12.44 -0.58 2.69
CA ALA A 235 -12.05 0.48 1.79
C ALA A 235 -12.26 0.11 0.31
N ASP A 236 -11.86 -1.10 -0.10
CA ASP A 236 -12.12 -1.64 -1.44
C ASP A 236 -13.62 -1.62 -1.79
N ALA A 237 -14.47 -2.10 -0.88
CA ALA A 237 -15.92 -2.08 -1.05
C ALA A 237 -16.48 -0.65 -1.15
N LEU A 238 -15.96 0.28 -0.35
CA LEU A 238 -16.35 1.69 -0.40
C LEU A 238 -15.91 2.37 -1.69
N PHE A 239 -14.70 2.10 -2.20
CA PHE A 239 -14.26 2.59 -3.50
C PHE A 239 -15.18 2.05 -4.62
N ALA A 240 -15.51 0.76 -4.58
CA ALA A 240 -16.43 0.16 -5.56
C ALA A 240 -17.84 0.78 -5.51
N LEU A 241 -18.34 1.10 -4.30
CA LEU A 241 -19.65 1.72 -4.08
C LEU A 241 -19.71 3.16 -4.61
N HIS A 242 -18.65 3.94 -4.40
CA HIS A 242 -18.60 5.37 -4.73
C HIS A 242 -18.00 5.67 -6.10
N SER A 243 -17.58 4.66 -6.88
CA SER A 243 -17.07 4.86 -8.24
C SER A 243 -18.04 5.70 -9.11
N PRO A 244 -17.56 6.67 -9.92
CA PRO A 244 -18.40 7.60 -10.68
C PRO A 244 -19.41 6.91 -11.61
N ARG A 245 -20.64 7.43 -11.65
CA ARG A 245 -21.64 7.09 -12.67
C ARG A 245 -21.41 7.98 -13.90
N ASN A 246 -20.44 7.64 -14.74
CA ASN A 246 -20.37 8.18 -16.10
C ASN A 246 -20.92 7.15 -17.09
N VAL A 247 -21.42 7.59 -18.24
CA VAL A 247 -22.13 6.73 -19.23
C VAL A 247 -21.32 5.46 -19.63
N THR A 248 -19.98 5.55 -19.61
CA THR A 248 -19.08 4.43 -19.92
C THR A 248 -18.89 3.45 -18.75
N GLU A 249 -18.92 3.91 -17.51
CA GLU A 249 -18.62 3.13 -16.29
C GLU A 249 -19.88 2.76 -15.47
N GLU A 250 -21.02 3.39 -15.75
CA GLU A 250 -22.33 3.11 -15.12
C GLU A 250 -22.78 1.66 -15.32
N ASN A 251 -22.21 1.00 -16.35
CA ASN A 251 -22.48 -0.38 -16.73
C ASN A 251 -21.35 -1.36 -16.32
N VAL A 252 -20.35 -0.92 -15.56
CA VAL A 252 -19.33 -1.83 -15.00
C VAL A 252 -19.91 -2.52 -13.77
N ASP A 253 -20.03 -3.83 -13.86
CA ASP A 253 -20.52 -4.70 -12.79
C ASP A 253 -19.73 -4.47 -11.49
N LYS A 254 -20.44 -4.15 -10.39
CA LYS A 254 -19.80 -3.86 -9.10
C LYS A 254 -19.04 -5.06 -8.55
N ARG A 255 -19.43 -6.29 -8.91
CA ARG A 255 -18.82 -7.54 -8.41
C ARG A 255 -17.38 -7.76 -8.87
N ILE A 256 -16.95 -7.05 -9.90
CA ILE A 256 -15.58 -7.14 -10.44
C ILE A 256 -14.71 -5.95 -10.04
N LYS A 257 -15.22 -4.99 -9.28
CA LYS A 257 -14.44 -3.88 -8.73
C LYS A 257 -13.81 -4.36 -7.41
N LEU A 258 -12.57 -4.85 -7.50
CA LEU A 258 -11.86 -5.45 -6.38
C LEU A 258 -10.94 -4.44 -5.73
N ASN A 259 -9.97 -3.92 -6.49
CA ASN A 259 -9.01 -2.97 -5.96
C ASN A 259 -8.79 -1.83 -6.99
N PRO A 260 -8.96 -0.56 -6.59
CA PRO A 260 -8.83 0.59 -7.46
C PRO A 260 -7.41 0.84 -7.99
N ILE A 261 -6.38 0.23 -7.39
CA ILE A 261 -4.98 0.46 -7.73
C ILE A 261 -4.49 -0.61 -8.72
N LEU A 262 -5.01 -1.83 -8.59
CA LEU A 262 -4.72 -2.95 -9.51
C LEU A 262 -5.58 -2.93 -10.78
N GLN A 263 -6.57 -2.03 -10.88
CA GLN A 263 -7.55 -1.99 -11.96
C GLN A 263 -7.78 -0.57 -12.48
N THR A 264 -8.30 -0.46 -13.71
CA THR A 264 -8.41 0.81 -14.45
C THR A 264 -9.72 1.60 -14.24
N TRP A 265 -10.60 1.19 -13.32
CA TRP A 265 -11.87 1.90 -13.07
C TRP A 265 -11.66 3.16 -12.21
N LYS A 266 -12.46 4.21 -12.44
CA LYS A 266 -12.29 5.48 -11.71
C LYS A 266 -12.81 5.38 -10.29
N THR A 267 -12.02 5.94 -9.37
CA THR A 267 -12.07 5.52 -7.98
C THR A 267 -12.92 6.43 -7.09
N LEU A 268 -13.27 7.66 -7.52
CA LEU A 268 -14.10 8.58 -6.69
C LEU A 268 -14.91 9.60 -7.51
N PRO A 269 -16.15 9.96 -7.11
CA PRO A 269 -16.92 11.05 -7.71
C PRO A 269 -16.43 12.41 -7.19
N LYS A 270 -16.71 13.50 -7.92
CA LYS A 270 -16.43 14.88 -7.45
C LYS A 270 -17.21 15.14 -6.16
N ARG A 271 -16.52 15.39 -5.03
CA ARG A 271 -16.82 16.14 -3.77
C ARG A 271 -18.28 16.39 -3.31
N SER A 272 -19.29 15.74 -3.87
CA SER A 272 -20.71 16.06 -3.67
C SER A 272 -21.30 15.35 -2.45
N THR A 273 -20.53 14.45 -1.82
CA THR A 273 -20.88 13.74 -0.59
C THR A 273 -19.71 13.92 0.39
N ASN A 274 -19.84 14.87 1.32
CA ASN A 274 -18.85 15.11 2.37
C ASN A 274 -19.08 14.10 3.50
N THR A 275 -18.47 12.91 3.40
CA THR A 275 -18.36 11.99 4.53
C THR A 275 -16.90 11.77 4.86
N ALA A 276 -16.57 11.65 6.16
CA ALA A 276 -15.19 11.41 6.62
C ALA A 276 -14.55 10.18 5.95
N ALA A 277 -15.35 9.12 5.71
CA ALA A 277 -14.89 7.94 4.99
C ALA A 277 -14.45 8.25 3.55
N ILE A 278 -15.14 9.14 2.84
CA ILE A 278 -14.73 9.57 1.50
C ILE A 278 -13.44 10.39 1.57
N ASP A 279 -13.26 11.21 2.61
CA ASP A 279 -12.04 11.99 2.81
C ASP A 279 -10.82 11.11 3.12
N ASP A 280 -10.99 10.04 3.91
CA ASP A 280 -9.96 9.01 4.12
C ASP A 280 -9.57 8.30 2.81
N LEU A 281 -10.56 7.91 1.99
CA LEU A 281 -10.29 7.30 0.68
C LEU A 281 -9.60 8.28 -0.28
N GLN A 282 -9.99 9.56 -0.26
CA GLN A 282 -9.29 10.61 -1.02
C GLN A 282 -7.85 10.78 -0.55
N ARG A 283 -7.59 10.69 0.76
CA ARG A 283 -6.23 10.76 1.32
C ARG A 283 -5.36 9.62 0.80
N ILE A 284 -5.88 8.40 0.71
CA ILE A 284 -5.20 7.25 0.09
C ILE A 284 -4.83 7.57 -1.37
N ILE A 285 -5.81 7.95 -2.20
CA ILE A 285 -5.56 8.25 -3.63
C ILE A 285 -4.61 9.43 -3.81
N LYS A 286 -4.69 10.45 -2.95
CA LYS A 286 -3.79 11.59 -2.95
C LYS A 286 -2.36 11.17 -2.63
N THR A 287 -2.17 10.34 -1.60
CA THR A 287 -0.85 9.83 -1.20
C THR A 287 -0.17 9.07 -2.34
N ILE A 288 -0.92 8.23 -3.06
CA ILE A 288 -0.43 7.53 -4.25
C ILE A 288 0.10 8.49 -5.30
N LYS A 289 -0.62 9.57 -5.57
CA LYS A 289 -0.23 10.58 -6.57
C LYS A 289 0.96 11.42 -6.11
N ASP A 290 0.90 11.93 -4.88
CA ASP A 290 1.92 12.81 -4.31
C ASP A 290 3.27 12.10 -4.23
N PHE A 291 3.26 10.79 -3.92
CA PHE A 291 4.47 9.98 -3.78
C PHE A 291 4.75 9.06 -4.96
N LYS A 292 3.98 9.20 -6.05
CA LYS A 292 4.14 8.42 -7.29
C LYS A 292 4.27 6.91 -6.99
N ILE A 293 3.30 6.38 -6.25
CA ILE A 293 3.26 4.95 -5.90
C ILE A 293 2.66 4.19 -7.08
N ARG A 294 3.37 3.20 -7.62
CA ARG A 294 2.89 2.34 -8.71
C ARG A 294 3.51 0.95 -8.61
N GLN A 295 2.96 -0.01 -9.36
CA GLN A 295 3.59 -1.32 -9.52
C GLN A 295 4.83 -1.17 -10.41
N GLU A 296 6.02 -1.47 -9.89
CA GLU A 296 7.31 -1.28 -10.57
C GLU A 296 8.28 -2.40 -10.19
N GLY A 297 8.92 -2.98 -11.20
CA GLY A 297 9.80 -4.13 -11.10
C GLY A 297 10.25 -4.59 -12.49
N LEU A 298 11.36 -5.31 -12.60
CA LEU A 298 11.84 -5.80 -13.89
C LEU A 298 11.00 -6.99 -14.37
N ALA A 299 10.69 -7.92 -13.48
CA ALA A 299 9.80 -9.05 -13.71
C ALA A 299 9.10 -9.46 -12.41
N TYR A 300 8.01 -10.22 -12.55
CA TYR A 300 7.22 -10.73 -11.42
C TYR A 300 6.99 -12.22 -11.58
N SER A 301 7.01 -12.96 -10.46
CA SER A 301 6.74 -14.40 -10.48
C SER A 301 5.32 -14.72 -10.98
N ARG A 302 5.13 -15.89 -11.57
CA ARG A 302 3.84 -16.42 -12.03
C ARG A 302 2.81 -16.42 -10.90
N GLU A 303 3.23 -16.64 -9.66
CA GLU A 303 2.37 -16.52 -8.48
C GLU A 303 1.73 -15.13 -8.40
N ILE A 304 2.56 -14.07 -8.41
CA ILE A 304 2.10 -12.67 -8.43
C ILE A 304 1.24 -12.37 -9.67
N LEU A 305 1.67 -12.82 -10.85
CA LEU A 305 0.92 -12.61 -12.10
C LEU A 305 -0.47 -13.23 -12.03
N ARG A 306 -0.58 -14.44 -11.47
CA ARG A 306 -1.84 -15.18 -11.33
C ARG A 306 -2.78 -14.58 -10.27
N GLU A 307 -2.25 -13.88 -9.26
CA GLU A 307 -3.05 -13.16 -8.25
C GLU A 307 -3.72 -11.89 -8.78
N MET A 308 -3.17 -11.27 -9.83
CA MET A 308 -3.70 -10.01 -10.38
C MET A 308 -5.19 -10.14 -10.77
N PRO A 309 -6.01 -9.08 -10.60
CA PRO A 309 -7.39 -9.06 -11.09
C PRO A 309 -7.45 -9.12 -12.61
N ILE A 310 -8.15 -10.11 -13.19
CA ILE A 310 -8.27 -10.22 -14.65
C ILE A 310 -9.22 -9.17 -15.24
N TRP A 311 -10.31 -8.84 -14.54
CA TRP A 311 -11.26 -7.86 -15.04
C TRP A 311 -10.70 -6.45 -14.90
N LEU A 312 -10.71 -5.66 -15.98
CA LEU A 312 -10.20 -4.28 -15.95
C LEU A 312 -8.76 -4.19 -15.41
N HIS A 313 -7.95 -5.21 -15.66
CA HIS A 313 -6.55 -5.31 -15.25
C HIS A 313 -5.78 -4.01 -15.52
N GLY A 314 -5.02 -3.53 -14.52
CA GLY A 314 -4.34 -2.24 -14.53
C GLY A 314 -3.41 -2.00 -15.72
N HIS A 315 -2.75 -3.06 -16.19
CA HIS A 315 -1.76 -3.02 -17.27
C HIS A 315 -2.27 -3.59 -18.61
N ALA A 316 -3.55 -4.00 -18.68
CA ALA A 316 -4.09 -4.51 -19.93
C ALA A 316 -4.37 -3.38 -20.92
N ASN A 317 -4.33 -3.69 -22.22
CA ASN A 317 -4.72 -2.72 -23.23
C ASN A 317 -6.23 -2.37 -23.15
N ALA A 318 -6.61 -1.25 -23.76
CA ALA A 318 -7.96 -0.68 -23.66
C ALA A 318 -9.10 -1.61 -24.11
N ARG A 319 -8.82 -2.66 -24.89
CA ARG A 319 -9.82 -3.65 -25.34
C ARG A 319 -10.48 -4.38 -24.18
N ILE A 320 -9.79 -4.52 -23.04
CA ILE A 320 -10.30 -5.25 -21.88
C ILE A 320 -11.64 -4.71 -21.38
N CYS A 321 -11.85 -3.39 -21.50
CA CYS A 321 -13.10 -2.72 -21.13
C CYS A 321 -14.31 -3.19 -21.96
N LEU A 322 -14.08 -3.70 -23.17
CA LEU A 322 -15.12 -4.19 -24.09
C LEU A 322 -15.53 -5.64 -23.79
N LEU A 323 -14.75 -6.38 -23.01
CA LEU A 323 -14.92 -7.82 -22.81
C LEU A 323 -15.87 -8.18 -21.66
N ASN A 324 -16.58 -7.20 -21.08
CA ASN A 324 -17.32 -7.35 -19.84
C ASN A 324 -18.84 -7.61 -20.00
N ARG A 325 -19.40 -7.56 -21.22
CA ARG A 325 -20.87 -7.55 -21.44
C ARG A 325 -21.50 -8.83 -21.99
N SER A 326 -20.70 -9.71 -22.60
CA SER A 326 -21.24 -10.90 -23.29
C SER A 326 -21.95 -11.87 -22.34
N ALA A 327 -22.78 -12.77 -22.87
CA ALA A 327 -23.42 -13.82 -22.05
C ALA A 327 -22.37 -14.65 -21.30
N ALA A 328 -21.28 -15.02 -21.98
CA ALA A 328 -20.11 -15.65 -21.36
C ALA A 328 -19.52 -14.76 -20.25
N SER A 329 -19.32 -13.46 -20.49
CA SER A 329 -18.81 -12.54 -19.46
C SER A 329 -19.73 -12.44 -18.24
N LYS A 330 -21.06 -12.49 -18.42
CA LYS A 330 -22.02 -12.51 -17.31
C LYS A 330 -21.94 -13.83 -16.53
N CYS A 331 -21.80 -14.96 -17.23
CA CYS A 331 -21.60 -16.27 -16.63
C CYS A 331 -20.30 -16.32 -15.81
N LEU A 332 -19.20 -15.85 -16.40
CA LEU A 332 -17.88 -15.80 -15.75
C LEU A 332 -17.88 -15.01 -14.44
N LYS A 333 -18.64 -13.92 -14.34
CA LYS A 333 -18.63 -13.06 -13.14
C LYS A 333 -19.49 -13.57 -11.99
N LYS A 334 -20.48 -14.41 -12.26
CA LYS A 334 -21.51 -14.80 -11.29
C LYS A 334 -20.89 -15.66 -10.19
N GLU A 335 -21.18 -15.30 -8.94
CA GLU A 335 -20.60 -15.95 -7.75
C GLU A 335 -20.97 -17.43 -7.64
N ASN A 336 -22.20 -17.79 -8.01
CA ASN A 336 -22.68 -19.18 -8.00
C ASN A 336 -22.33 -19.96 -9.28
N HIS A 337 -21.49 -19.40 -10.16
CA HIS A 337 -20.99 -20.08 -11.38
C HIS A 337 -19.46 -20.05 -11.32
N HIS A 338 -18.79 -19.50 -12.33
CA HIS A 338 -17.32 -19.48 -12.37
C HIS A 338 -16.67 -18.58 -11.32
N ASN A 339 -17.34 -17.49 -10.89
CA ASN A 339 -16.76 -16.48 -10.00
C ASN A 339 -15.34 -16.03 -10.41
N LEU A 340 -15.11 -15.81 -11.71
CA LEU A 340 -13.81 -15.45 -12.26
C LEU A 340 -13.40 -14.06 -11.76
N ARG A 341 -12.26 -13.99 -11.07
CA ARG A 341 -11.69 -12.77 -10.45
C ARG A 341 -10.23 -12.55 -10.80
N THR A 342 -9.41 -13.60 -10.85
CA THR A 342 -7.95 -13.47 -11.03
C THR A 342 -7.47 -13.92 -12.40
N VAL A 343 -6.26 -13.52 -12.76
CA VAL A 343 -5.57 -13.96 -13.98
C VAL A 343 -5.34 -15.47 -13.95
N GLY A 344 -4.95 -16.05 -12.81
CA GLY A 344 -4.72 -17.49 -12.68
C GLY A 344 -5.97 -18.32 -12.96
N GLN A 345 -7.13 -17.90 -12.44
CA GLN A 345 -8.39 -18.58 -12.76
C GLN A 345 -8.75 -18.48 -14.25
N ALA A 346 -8.38 -17.38 -14.91
CA ALA A 346 -8.63 -17.19 -16.34
C ALA A 346 -7.69 -18.06 -17.17
N GLU A 347 -6.43 -18.17 -16.75
CA GLU A 347 -5.42 -19.05 -17.32
C GLU A 347 -5.86 -20.51 -17.25
N ASP A 348 -6.24 -20.98 -16.06
CA ASP A 348 -6.70 -22.37 -15.84
C ASP A 348 -7.93 -22.68 -16.72
N LEU A 349 -8.92 -21.77 -16.75
CA LEU A 349 -10.11 -21.96 -17.57
C LEU A 349 -9.81 -21.93 -19.07
N ALA A 350 -8.88 -21.08 -19.52
CA ALA A 350 -8.51 -20.97 -20.93
C ALA A 350 -7.65 -22.14 -21.42
N ALA A 351 -6.88 -22.78 -20.53
CA ALA A 351 -6.02 -23.91 -20.84
C ALA A 351 -6.82 -25.09 -21.42
N HIS A 352 -8.05 -25.30 -20.97
CA HIS A 352 -8.94 -26.36 -21.46
C HIS A 352 -9.29 -26.26 -22.97
N LEU A 353 -9.05 -25.12 -23.63
CA LEU A 353 -9.21 -25.00 -25.08
C LEU A 353 -8.16 -25.79 -25.88
N GLN A 354 -7.05 -26.19 -25.24
CA GLN A 354 -5.96 -26.92 -25.89
C GLN A 354 -6.06 -28.44 -25.69
N GLU A 355 -7.09 -28.92 -24.98
CA GLU A 355 -7.32 -30.36 -24.79
C GLU A 355 -7.67 -31.02 -26.13
N GLU A 356 -7.08 -32.18 -26.42
CA GLU A 356 -7.23 -32.84 -27.72
C GLU A 356 -8.69 -33.22 -28.05
N GLU A 357 -9.48 -33.56 -27.02
CA GLU A 357 -10.89 -33.93 -27.16
C GLU A 357 -11.84 -32.73 -27.23
N HIS A 358 -11.32 -31.49 -27.11
CA HIS A 358 -12.15 -30.29 -27.08
C HIS A 358 -12.58 -29.84 -28.47
N GLU A 359 -13.89 -29.61 -28.64
CA GLU A 359 -14.47 -29.09 -29.87
C GLU A 359 -15.02 -27.67 -29.67
N ALA A 360 -14.96 -26.84 -30.71
CA ALA A 360 -15.47 -25.46 -30.68
C ALA A 360 -17.00 -25.37 -30.75
N ASP A 361 -17.69 -26.11 -29.88
CA ASP A 361 -19.15 -26.19 -29.76
C ASP A 361 -19.60 -25.87 -28.33
N SER A 362 -20.76 -25.22 -28.22
CA SER A 362 -21.52 -25.08 -26.98
C SER A 362 -21.91 -26.40 -26.29
N LEU A 363 -22.02 -27.49 -27.04
CA LEU A 363 -22.44 -28.82 -26.58
C LEU A 363 -21.29 -29.84 -26.58
N CYS A 364 -20.04 -29.38 -26.61
CA CYS A 364 -18.86 -30.25 -26.55
C CYS A 364 -18.96 -31.23 -25.37
N GLN A 365 -18.73 -32.51 -25.65
CA GLN A 365 -18.85 -33.62 -24.69
C GLN A 365 -17.49 -34.04 -24.09
N CYS A 366 -16.44 -33.24 -24.25
CA CYS A 366 -15.16 -33.54 -23.61
C CYS A 366 -15.29 -33.48 -22.08
N GLN A 367 -14.43 -34.22 -21.38
CA GLN A 367 -14.49 -34.34 -19.91
C GLN A 367 -14.51 -32.97 -19.20
N GLN A 368 -13.70 -32.02 -19.69
CA GLN A 368 -13.61 -30.69 -19.10
C GLN A 368 -14.88 -29.85 -19.32
N CYS A 369 -15.50 -29.92 -20.50
CA CYS A 369 -16.76 -29.21 -20.76
C CYS A 369 -17.91 -29.77 -19.92
N ILE A 370 -17.99 -31.08 -19.73
CA ILE A 370 -18.98 -31.72 -18.85
C ILE A 370 -18.75 -31.30 -17.40
N TRP A 371 -17.50 -31.34 -16.93
CA TRP A 371 -17.14 -30.92 -15.57
C TRP A 371 -17.48 -29.45 -15.30
N ILE A 372 -17.16 -28.55 -16.23
CA ILE A 372 -17.51 -27.12 -16.12
C ILE A 372 -19.02 -26.92 -16.10
N SER A 373 -19.75 -27.63 -16.96
CA SER A 373 -21.21 -27.50 -17.04
C SER A 373 -21.89 -27.95 -15.75
N THR A 374 -21.43 -29.06 -15.17
CA THR A 374 -21.99 -29.62 -13.94
C THR A 374 -21.57 -28.86 -12.69
N THR A 375 -20.29 -28.49 -12.58
CA THR A 375 -19.73 -27.81 -11.41
C THR A 375 -20.14 -26.34 -11.33
N TYR A 376 -20.06 -25.61 -12.45
CA TYR A 376 -20.33 -24.18 -12.49
C TYR A 376 -21.71 -23.82 -13.02
N GLN A 377 -22.56 -24.82 -13.30
CA GLN A 377 -23.88 -24.62 -13.93
C GLN A 377 -23.78 -23.79 -15.23
N CYS A 378 -22.70 -24.00 -15.99
CA CYS A 378 -22.39 -23.26 -17.19
C CYS A 378 -23.03 -23.90 -18.41
N LEU A 379 -23.89 -23.17 -19.13
CA LEU A 379 -24.58 -23.69 -20.31
C LEU A 379 -23.72 -23.70 -21.58
N ASN A 380 -22.59 -22.98 -21.58
CA ASN A 380 -21.70 -22.92 -22.74
C ASN A 380 -20.25 -22.74 -22.25
N PRO A 381 -19.59 -23.86 -21.87
CA PRO A 381 -18.20 -23.85 -21.41
C PRO A 381 -17.25 -23.25 -22.45
N HIS A 382 -17.38 -23.65 -23.73
CA HIS A 382 -16.52 -23.18 -24.81
C HIS A 382 -16.52 -21.65 -24.93
N ALA A 383 -17.68 -21.00 -24.86
CA ALA A 383 -17.79 -19.54 -24.91
C ALA A 383 -17.15 -18.87 -23.69
N CYS A 384 -17.22 -19.50 -22.50
CA CYS A 384 -16.58 -19.00 -21.29
C CYS A 384 -15.06 -19.15 -21.34
N MET A 385 -14.54 -20.29 -21.80
CA MET A 385 -13.10 -20.50 -22.00
C MET A 385 -12.54 -19.53 -23.05
N THR A 386 -13.22 -19.37 -24.18
CA THR A 386 -12.85 -18.43 -25.24
C THR A 386 -12.86 -16.99 -24.72
N ARG A 387 -13.83 -16.64 -23.86
CA ARG A 387 -13.87 -15.32 -23.23
C ARG A 387 -12.73 -15.11 -22.22
N ALA A 388 -12.37 -16.13 -21.46
CA ALA A 388 -11.22 -16.09 -20.55
C ALA A 388 -9.91 -15.89 -21.33
N LYS A 389 -9.70 -16.67 -22.40
CA LYS A 389 -8.59 -16.48 -23.33
C LYS A 389 -8.55 -15.05 -23.89
N ALA A 390 -9.69 -14.52 -24.35
CA ALA A 390 -9.76 -13.17 -24.88
C ALA A 390 -9.41 -12.08 -23.85
N LEU A 391 -9.62 -12.32 -22.55
CA LEU A 391 -9.17 -11.43 -21.48
C LEU A 391 -7.63 -11.50 -21.33
N LEU A 392 -7.07 -12.71 -21.28
CA LEU A 392 -5.63 -12.92 -21.17
C LEU A 392 -4.87 -12.33 -22.37
N ASP A 393 -5.44 -12.43 -23.57
CA ASP A 393 -4.88 -11.87 -24.80
C ASP A 393 -4.81 -10.32 -24.81
N THR A 394 -5.35 -9.64 -23.77
CA THR A 394 -5.17 -8.20 -23.58
C THR A 394 -3.97 -7.83 -22.70
N LEU A 395 -3.36 -8.81 -22.05
CA LEU A 395 -2.23 -8.61 -21.15
C LEU A 395 -0.93 -8.44 -21.96
N PRO A 396 -0.07 -7.47 -21.60
CA PRO A 396 1.27 -7.37 -22.15
C PRO A 396 2.15 -8.53 -21.64
N PRO A 397 3.27 -8.87 -22.32
CA PRO A 397 4.06 -10.06 -21.99
C PRO A 397 4.55 -10.14 -20.54
N LYS A 398 4.94 -9.00 -19.96
CA LYS A 398 5.37 -8.88 -18.56
C LYS A 398 4.27 -9.26 -17.54
N TRP A 399 3.00 -9.13 -17.93
CA TRP A 399 1.84 -9.38 -17.08
C TRP A 399 1.02 -10.59 -17.53
N ASP A 400 1.46 -11.34 -18.55
CA ASP A 400 0.80 -12.53 -19.06
C ASP A 400 1.56 -13.79 -18.56
N PRO A 401 0.99 -14.58 -17.62
CA PRO A 401 1.67 -15.76 -17.13
C PRO A 401 1.90 -16.79 -18.24
N ARG A 402 1.19 -16.78 -19.36
CA ARG A 402 1.41 -17.78 -20.42
C ARG A 402 2.73 -17.60 -21.18
N GLN A 403 3.36 -16.44 -21.05
CA GLN A 403 4.63 -16.14 -21.71
C GLN A 403 5.82 -16.71 -20.93
N THR A 404 6.98 -16.82 -21.59
CA THR A 404 8.25 -17.11 -20.93
C THR A 404 8.62 -15.97 -19.99
N GLN A 405 8.86 -16.27 -18.72
CA GLN A 405 9.23 -15.32 -17.67
C GLN A 405 10.69 -15.53 -17.26
N PRO A 406 11.41 -14.50 -16.75
CA PRO A 406 12.78 -14.67 -16.26
C PRO A 406 12.93 -15.77 -15.23
N GLU A 407 11.93 -15.97 -14.36
CA GLU A 407 11.96 -17.05 -13.38
C GLU A 407 12.03 -18.46 -13.97
N ASP A 408 11.66 -18.66 -15.24
CA ASP A 408 11.78 -19.96 -15.93
C ASP A 408 13.27 -20.33 -16.18
N HIS A 409 14.16 -19.34 -16.07
CA HIS A 409 15.60 -19.47 -16.32
C HIS A 409 16.47 -19.13 -15.08
N GLU A 410 15.87 -18.56 -14.05
CA GLU A 410 16.55 -18.19 -12.81
C GLU A 410 16.75 -19.40 -11.89
N PRO A 411 17.87 -19.46 -11.14
CA PRO A 411 18.04 -20.48 -10.12
C PRO A 411 17.01 -20.32 -8.99
N LEU A 412 16.52 -21.45 -8.46
CA LEU A 412 15.54 -21.49 -7.36
C LEU A 412 16.03 -20.76 -6.10
N HIS A 413 17.34 -20.86 -5.82
CA HIS A 413 17.96 -20.26 -4.65
C HIS A 413 18.97 -19.21 -5.05
N ALA A 414 19.16 -18.21 -4.17
CA ALA A 414 20.23 -17.24 -4.32
C ALA A 414 21.56 -18.00 -4.40
N PRO A 415 22.49 -17.62 -5.30
CA PRO A 415 23.80 -18.23 -5.29
C PRO A 415 24.51 -17.91 -3.98
N THR A 416 25.09 -18.93 -3.35
CA THR A 416 25.90 -18.80 -2.13
C THR A 416 27.35 -19.15 -2.43
N SER A 417 28.26 -18.55 -1.67
CA SER A 417 29.68 -18.90 -1.68
C SER A 417 30.01 -19.67 -0.40
N GLU A 418 30.81 -20.73 -0.51
CA GLU A 418 31.41 -21.39 0.65
C GLU A 418 32.58 -20.58 1.24
N GLU A 419 33.19 -19.69 0.45
CA GLU A 419 34.21 -18.74 0.91
C GLU A 419 33.56 -17.55 1.63
N LYS A 420 33.99 -17.27 2.86
CA LYS A 420 33.44 -16.20 3.72
C LYS A 420 33.61 -14.79 3.15
N ASP A 421 34.64 -14.57 2.33
CA ASP A 421 34.99 -13.24 1.84
C ASP A 421 34.47 -12.96 0.43
N ILE A 422 33.76 -13.92 -0.18
CA ILE A 422 33.15 -13.79 -1.50
C ILE A 422 31.63 -13.68 -1.38
N THR A 423 31.10 -12.58 -1.91
CA THR A 423 29.68 -12.41 -2.16
C THR A 423 29.39 -12.70 -3.64
N VAL A 424 28.52 -13.67 -3.92
CA VAL A 424 28.06 -13.92 -5.29
C VAL A 424 26.96 -12.92 -5.63
N PHE A 425 27.06 -12.29 -6.80
CA PHE A 425 26.03 -11.37 -7.26
C PHE A 425 24.74 -12.15 -7.57
N ASP A 426 23.64 -11.74 -6.95
CA ASP A 426 22.33 -12.32 -7.24
C ASP A 426 21.80 -11.79 -8.57
N THR A 427 21.82 -12.63 -9.59
CA THR A 427 21.34 -12.28 -10.94
C THR A 427 19.83 -12.36 -11.09
N ARG A 428 19.09 -12.74 -10.04
CA ARG A 428 17.63 -12.86 -10.09
C ARG A 428 17.00 -11.48 -10.12
N ILE A 429 16.17 -11.24 -11.13
CA ILE A 429 15.43 -9.99 -11.34
C ILE A 429 13.95 -10.14 -11.03
N THR A 430 13.45 -11.37 -10.92
CA THR A 430 12.05 -11.67 -10.62
C THR A 430 11.71 -11.32 -9.18
N VAL A 431 10.72 -10.44 -9.02
CA VAL A 431 10.09 -10.17 -7.71
C VAL A 431 9.21 -11.37 -7.34
N ARG A 432 9.44 -11.89 -6.13
CA ARG A 432 8.69 -12.99 -5.51
C ARG A 432 7.97 -12.49 -4.24
N GLY A 433 6.98 -13.24 -3.79
CA GLY A 433 6.14 -12.87 -2.64
C GLY A 433 4.71 -12.57 -3.08
N THR A 434 4.14 -11.51 -2.52
CA THR A 434 2.73 -11.14 -2.75
C THR A 434 2.61 -9.97 -3.72
N LEU A 435 1.39 -9.63 -4.11
CA LEU A 435 1.09 -8.38 -4.82
C LEU A 435 1.66 -7.12 -4.12
N THR A 436 1.86 -7.15 -2.79
CA THR A 436 2.46 -6.03 -2.04
C THR A 436 3.87 -5.72 -2.53
N ASP A 437 4.64 -6.76 -2.86
CA ASP A 437 6.04 -6.66 -3.26
C ASP A 437 6.22 -6.04 -4.65
N THR A 438 5.13 -5.86 -5.40
CA THR A 438 5.14 -5.18 -6.70
C THR A 438 5.18 -3.66 -6.59
N PHE A 439 4.82 -3.07 -5.45
CA PHE A 439 4.69 -1.62 -5.32
C PHE A 439 6.00 -0.93 -4.97
N ARG A 440 6.27 0.19 -5.64
CA ARG A 440 7.38 1.10 -5.31
C ARG A 440 6.85 2.52 -5.10
N ILE A 441 7.55 3.28 -4.26
CA ILE A 441 7.29 4.68 -3.94
C ILE A 441 8.41 5.54 -4.52
N PHE A 442 8.14 6.82 -4.78
CA PHE A 442 9.07 7.77 -5.39
C PHE A 442 9.48 7.37 -6.82
N THR A 443 8.59 6.68 -7.55
CA THR A 443 8.86 6.25 -8.92
C THR A 443 8.86 7.45 -9.88
N GLU A 444 9.71 7.41 -10.91
CA GLU A 444 9.77 8.45 -11.93
C GLU A 444 10.06 7.84 -13.32
N GLY A 445 9.60 8.52 -14.37
CA GLY A 445 9.85 8.11 -15.76
C GLY A 445 8.77 7.18 -16.32
N GLU A 446 9.04 6.64 -17.50
CA GLU A 446 8.15 5.71 -18.20
C GLU A 446 8.07 4.36 -17.47
N ASP A 447 6.97 3.65 -17.69
CA ASP A 447 6.79 2.29 -17.17
C ASP A 447 7.61 1.32 -18.03
N ASN A 448 8.39 0.44 -17.38
CA ASN A 448 9.07 -0.62 -18.12
C ASN A 448 8.09 -1.77 -18.37
N GLU A 449 7.46 -1.80 -19.54
CA GLU A 449 6.59 -2.90 -19.95
C GLU A 449 7.33 -4.08 -20.61
N SER A 450 8.63 -3.89 -20.90
CA SER A 450 9.43 -4.92 -21.55
C SER A 450 9.83 -6.02 -20.58
N ILE A 451 9.85 -7.25 -21.10
CA ILE A 451 10.41 -8.39 -20.41
C ILE A 451 11.82 -8.64 -20.95
N SER A 452 12.82 -8.60 -20.07
CA SER A 452 14.19 -8.96 -20.44
C SER A 452 14.44 -10.39 -19.99
N VAL A 453 14.25 -11.33 -20.91
CA VAL A 453 14.65 -12.73 -20.70
C VAL A 453 16.10 -12.85 -21.15
N ILE A 454 17.02 -13.00 -20.21
CA ILE A 454 18.41 -13.33 -20.51
C ILE A 454 18.51 -14.86 -20.38
N PRO A 455 18.71 -15.60 -21.49
CA PRO A 455 18.90 -17.04 -21.41
C PRO A 455 20.12 -17.36 -20.54
N PRO A 456 20.12 -18.46 -19.78
CA PRO A 456 21.31 -18.88 -19.05
C PRO A 456 22.45 -19.15 -20.02
N TYR A 457 23.69 -18.84 -19.62
CA TYR A 457 24.88 -19.23 -20.38
C TYR A 457 24.91 -20.75 -20.57
N GLN A 458 24.97 -21.21 -21.81
CA GLN A 458 25.10 -22.64 -22.15
C GLN A 458 26.52 -23.02 -22.61
N GLY A 459 27.48 -22.10 -22.52
CA GLY A 459 28.86 -22.37 -22.92
C GLY A 459 29.67 -23.14 -21.86
N PRO A 460 30.85 -23.66 -22.24
CA PRO A 460 31.73 -24.37 -21.31
C PRO A 460 32.19 -23.46 -20.17
N ALA A 461 32.38 -24.03 -18.98
CA ALA A 461 32.92 -23.31 -17.83
C ALA A 461 34.28 -22.71 -18.19
N GLN A 462 34.35 -21.38 -18.25
CA GLN A 462 35.61 -20.64 -18.44
C GLN A 462 36.31 -20.46 -17.09
N GLU A 463 37.64 -20.33 -17.11
CA GLU A 463 38.39 -19.95 -15.91
C GLU A 463 37.93 -18.59 -15.39
N PRO A 464 37.83 -18.41 -14.05
CA PRO A 464 37.38 -17.15 -13.47
C PRO A 464 38.38 -16.03 -13.80
N THR A 465 37.92 -14.99 -14.49
CA THR A 465 38.71 -13.77 -14.71
C THR A 465 38.58 -12.87 -13.49
N VAL A 466 39.69 -12.61 -12.80
CA VAL A 466 39.72 -11.69 -11.66
C VAL A 466 39.97 -10.27 -12.17
N ILE A 467 39.09 -9.34 -11.80
CA ILE A 467 39.20 -7.93 -12.19
C ILE A 467 39.30 -7.11 -10.90
N ALA A 468 40.38 -6.35 -10.75
CA ALA A 468 40.51 -5.38 -9.68
C ALA A 468 39.90 -4.04 -10.13
N THR A 469 39.01 -3.49 -9.31
CA THR A 469 38.38 -2.19 -9.53
C THR A 469 38.71 -1.27 -8.37
N ASP A 470 39.05 -0.02 -8.66
CA ASP A 470 39.32 0.98 -7.62
C ASP A 470 38.77 2.36 -8.01
N GLY A 471 38.29 3.08 -7.00
CA GLY A 471 37.97 4.50 -7.10
C GLY A 471 39.10 5.29 -6.47
N SER A 472 39.50 6.39 -7.11
CA SER A 472 40.48 7.32 -6.54
C SER A 472 39.90 8.72 -6.52
N CYS A 473 39.82 9.33 -5.34
CA CYS A 473 39.34 10.69 -5.18
C CYS A 473 40.38 11.61 -4.54
N ILE A 474 40.67 12.73 -5.20
CA ILE A 474 41.42 13.85 -4.62
C ILE A 474 40.43 14.79 -3.94
N GLU A 475 40.75 15.27 -2.73
CA GLU A 475 39.88 16.15 -1.91
C GLU A 475 38.49 15.56 -1.64
N ASN A 476 38.44 14.26 -1.35
CA ASN A 476 37.19 13.54 -1.05
C ASN A 476 36.37 14.26 0.05
N GLY A 477 35.06 14.40 -0.17
CA GLY A 477 34.14 15.13 0.73
C GLY A 477 34.17 16.66 0.60
N ARG A 478 34.89 17.22 -0.38
CA ARG A 478 34.87 18.66 -0.70
C ARG A 478 34.20 18.92 -2.04
N GLU A 479 33.66 20.12 -2.24
CA GLU A 479 33.06 20.54 -3.52
C GLU A 479 34.08 20.53 -4.69
N THR A 480 35.38 20.65 -4.38
CA THR A 480 36.47 20.64 -5.35
C THR A 480 36.95 19.23 -5.74
N ALA A 481 36.34 18.19 -5.17
CA ALA A 481 36.74 16.81 -5.35
C ALA A 481 36.87 16.40 -6.82
N ARG A 482 37.86 15.52 -7.09
CA ARG A 482 38.14 14.99 -8.42
C ARG A 482 38.29 13.48 -8.34
N VAL A 483 37.45 12.76 -9.07
CA VAL A 483 37.39 11.29 -9.03
C VAL A 483 37.92 10.69 -10.32
N GLY A 484 38.64 9.58 -10.18
CA GLY A 484 38.94 8.63 -11.23
C GLY A 484 38.45 7.23 -10.87
N ALA A 485 38.31 6.40 -11.88
CA ALA A 485 37.95 4.99 -11.81
C ALA A 485 39.03 4.17 -12.52
N GLY A 486 39.53 3.12 -11.89
CA GLY A 486 40.55 2.22 -12.40
C GLY A 486 40.03 0.78 -12.50
N ILE A 487 40.39 0.10 -13.58
CA ILE A 487 40.04 -1.29 -13.85
C ILE A 487 41.30 -2.02 -14.30
N TYR A 488 41.59 -3.15 -13.67
CA TYR A 488 42.79 -3.94 -13.91
C TYR A 488 42.46 -5.43 -14.03
N PHE A 489 42.73 -5.99 -15.21
CA PHE A 489 42.56 -7.39 -15.57
C PHE A 489 43.87 -8.20 -15.43
N GLY A 490 45.03 -7.53 -15.46
CA GLY A 490 46.33 -8.20 -15.39
C GLY A 490 47.44 -7.42 -16.09
N ASN A 491 48.69 -7.85 -15.93
CA ASN A 491 49.83 -7.19 -16.54
C ASN A 491 49.70 -7.19 -18.07
N HIS A 492 49.84 -6.01 -18.68
CA HIS A 492 49.76 -5.81 -20.14
C HIS A 492 48.41 -6.18 -20.78
N ASP A 493 47.32 -6.36 -20.01
CA ASP A 493 45.99 -6.56 -20.58
C ASP A 493 45.48 -5.24 -21.20
N LEU A 494 45.06 -5.30 -22.47
CA LEU A 494 44.56 -4.14 -23.23
C LEU A 494 43.23 -3.59 -22.69
N ARG A 495 42.51 -4.37 -21.87
CA ARG A 495 41.26 -3.95 -21.22
C ARG A 495 41.50 -3.15 -19.95
N ASN A 496 42.74 -3.08 -19.45
CA ASN A 496 43.09 -2.20 -18.35
C ASN A 496 42.74 -0.75 -18.69
N LYS A 497 42.01 -0.08 -17.80
CA LYS A 497 41.48 1.26 -18.07
C LYS A 497 41.57 2.11 -16.82
N SER A 498 42.03 3.35 -16.99
CA SER A 498 41.92 4.41 -15.99
C SER A 498 41.17 5.56 -16.63
N MET A 499 40.13 6.05 -15.96
CA MET A 499 39.29 7.12 -16.46
C MET A 499 39.02 8.17 -15.40
N ARG A 500 39.02 9.43 -15.81
CA ARG A 500 38.61 10.54 -14.95
C ARG A 500 37.11 10.77 -15.11
N LEU A 501 36.38 10.84 -13.99
CA LEU A 501 34.95 11.11 -14.03
C LEU A 501 34.69 12.60 -14.32
N PRO A 502 33.88 12.94 -15.34
CA PRO A 502 33.47 14.31 -15.59
C PRO A 502 32.70 14.88 -14.39
N LYS A 503 32.95 16.15 -14.06
CA LYS A 503 32.22 16.85 -12.97
C LYS A 503 30.69 16.89 -13.15
N ASN A 504 30.19 16.63 -14.37
CA ASN A 504 28.79 16.74 -14.75
C ASN A 504 28.16 15.40 -15.20
N MET A 505 28.80 14.25 -14.93
CA MET A 505 28.49 12.95 -15.55
C MET A 505 27.02 12.49 -15.40
N PHE A 506 26.30 12.95 -14.38
CA PHE A 506 24.90 12.53 -14.10
C PHE A 506 23.90 13.69 -14.00
N LYS A 507 24.08 14.77 -14.78
CA LYS A 507 23.03 15.80 -14.92
C LYS A 507 21.87 15.27 -15.77
N ARG A 508 20.87 14.63 -15.14
CA ARG A 508 19.61 14.32 -15.83
C ARG A 508 18.81 15.61 -16.02
N ILE A 509 18.52 15.97 -17.28
CA ILE A 509 17.60 17.07 -17.61
C ILE A 509 16.18 16.56 -17.41
N THR A 510 15.53 16.90 -16.29
CA THR A 510 14.09 16.75 -16.13
C THR A 510 13.40 18.06 -16.50
N LYS A 511 12.76 18.11 -17.69
CA LYS A 511 11.84 19.18 -18.08
C LYS A 511 10.50 19.02 -17.36
N ALA A 512 10.48 19.10 -16.04
CA ALA A 512 9.23 19.18 -15.29
C ALA A 512 9.50 19.83 -13.93
N THR A 513 8.98 21.05 -13.78
CA THR A 513 9.02 21.92 -12.58
C THR A 513 10.26 22.81 -12.43
N ASN A 514 10.02 24.12 -12.32
CA ASN A 514 11.00 25.19 -12.02
C ASN A 514 11.59 25.10 -10.60
N ARG A 515 11.91 23.90 -10.12
CA ARG A 515 12.64 23.66 -8.87
C ARG A 515 13.71 22.61 -9.13
N ILE A 516 14.93 23.10 -9.35
CA ILE A 516 16.13 22.27 -9.40
C ILE A 516 16.35 21.74 -7.98
N LYS A 517 15.90 20.51 -7.70
CA LYS A 517 16.51 19.68 -6.65
C LYS A 517 17.32 18.61 -7.37
N GLN A 518 18.55 18.97 -7.69
CA GLN A 518 19.60 18.03 -8.07
C GLN A 518 20.37 17.67 -6.81
N SER A 519 20.68 16.40 -6.60
CA SER A 519 22.02 16.06 -6.15
C SER A 519 22.72 15.42 -7.35
N PRO A 520 23.74 16.06 -7.94
CA PRO A 520 24.76 15.29 -8.65
C PRO A 520 25.25 14.22 -7.67
N LEU A 521 25.49 12.99 -8.13
CA LEU A 521 26.35 12.10 -7.35
C LEU A 521 27.64 12.87 -7.06
N GLU A 522 27.91 13.12 -5.78
CA GLU A 522 29.07 13.88 -5.38
C GLU A 522 30.32 13.15 -5.86
N GLN A 523 31.31 13.93 -6.31
CA GLN A 523 32.60 13.39 -6.69
C GLN A 523 33.25 12.81 -5.42
N SER A 524 33.09 11.50 -5.23
CA SER A 524 33.63 10.74 -4.11
C SER A 524 34.32 9.46 -4.58
N ASN A 525 35.06 8.83 -3.66
CA ASN A 525 35.71 7.55 -3.92
C ASN A 525 34.72 6.48 -4.37
N GLN A 526 33.58 6.40 -3.67
CA GLN A 526 32.53 5.43 -3.93
C GLN A 526 31.93 5.58 -5.32
N THR A 527 31.81 6.82 -5.80
CA THR A 527 31.35 7.08 -7.17
C THR A 527 32.36 6.56 -8.21
N GLY A 528 33.65 6.65 -7.92
CA GLY A 528 34.73 6.06 -8.73
C GLY A 528 34.63 4.54 -8.79
N GLU A 529 34.47 3.89 -7.64
CA GLU A 529 34.32 2.44 -7.53
C GLU A 529 33.12 1.91 -8.31
N VAL A 530 31.96 2.57 -8.21
CA VAL A 530 30.74 2.17 -8.94
C VAL A 530 30.94 2.25 -10.45
N VAL A 531 31.58 3.31 -10.95
CA VAL A 531 31.86 3.44 -12.39
C VAL A 531 32.89 2.40 -12.84
N ALA A 532 33.92 2.15 -12.04
CA ALA A 532 34.90 1.10 -12.32
C ALA A 532 34.23 -0.28 -12.43
N ALA A 533 33.34 -0.62 -11.48
CA ALA A 533 32.60 -1.88 -11.48
C ALA A 533 31.72 -2.03 -12.71
N ARG A 534 30.96 -0.98 -13.10
CA ARG A 534 30.13 -1.01 -14.30
C ARG A 534 30.96 -1.26 -15.56
N GLU A 535 32.03 -0.49 -15.74
CA GLU A 535 32.88 -0.59 -16.94
C GLU A 535 33.64 -1.92 -16.97
N ALA A 536 34.03 -2.46 -15.81
CA ALA A 536 34.61 -3.79 -15.70
C ALA A 536 33.63 -4.87 -16.22
N ILE A 537 32.35 -4.76 -15.86
CA ILE A 537 31.29 -5.67 -16.34
C ILE A 537 31.08 -5.51 -17.86
N GLU A 538 31.10 -4.28 -18.40
CA GLU A 538 30.94 -4.05 -19.84
C GLU A 538 32.11 -4.61 -20.67
N LEU A 539 33.32 -4.65 -20.10
CA LEU A 539 34.54 -5.20 -20.72
C LEU A 539 34.76 -6.70 -20.46
N ALA A 540 34.01 -7.26 -19.50
CA ALA A 540 34.02 -8.69 -19.20
C ALA A 540 33.20 -9.47 -20.25
N PRO A 541 33.44 -10.79 -20.39
CA PRO A 541 32.57 -11.64 -21.19
C PRO A 541 31.12 -11.49 -20.73
N ARG A 542 30.22 -11.23 -21.69
CA ARG A 542 28.78 -11.42 -21.47
C ARG A 542 28.64 -12.91 -21.20
N ASP A 543 27.98 -13.28 -20.11
CA ASP A 543 27.72 -14.66 -19.67
C ASP A 543 28.66 -15.26 -18.59
N ALA A 544 29.17 -14.45 -17.66
CA ALA A 544 29.93 -14.91 -16.50
C ALA A 544 29.18 -14.71 -15.16
N ILE A 545 29.42 -15.61 -14.18
CA ILE A 545 28.95 -15.42 -12.80
C ILE A 545 29.82 -14.36 -12.13
N LEU A 546 29.20 -13.26 -11.70
CA LEU A 546 29.89 -12.19 -10.99
C LEU A 546 30.07 -12.56 -9.51
N ARG A 547 31.31 -12.48 -9.04
CA ARG A 547 31.71 -12.66 -7.65
C ARG A 547 32.43 -11.40 -7.19
N TYR A 548 32.06 -10.89 -6.02
CA TYR A 548 32.68 -9.74 -5.40
C TYR A 548 33.43 -10.18 -4.14
N ARG A 549 34.66 -9.71 -3.96
CA ARG A 549 35.47 -9.96 -2.75
C ARG A 549 35.70 -8.64 -2.04
N HIS A 550 35.37 -8.58 -0.74
CA HIS A 550 35.44 -7.33 0.04
C HIS A 550 36.87 -6.87 0.34
N ASP A 551 37.83 -7.80 0.41
CA ASP A 551 39.23 -7.51 0.69
C ASP A 551 40.16 -8.18 -0.34
N PHE A 552 40.88 -7.36 -1.10
CA PHE A 552 42.16 -7.77 -1.67
C PHE A 552 43.21 -7.29 -0.67
N GLU A 553 43.84 -8.21 0.08
CA GLU A 553 45.10 -7.88 0.75
C GLU A 553 46.05 -7.36 -0.34
N ARG A 554 46.47 -6.10 -0.18
CA ARG A 554 47.34 -5.38 -1.11
C ARG A 554 48.74 -5.98 -1.18
#